data_AF-G2R9B6-F1
#
_entry.id   AF-G2R9B6-F1
#
_cell.length_a   1.000
_cell.length_b   1.000
_cell.length_c   1.000
_cell.angle_alpha   90.00
_cell.angle_beta   90.00
_cell.angle_gamma   90.00
#
_symmetry.space_group_name_H-M   'P 1'
#
loop_
_entity.id
_entity.type
_entity.pdbx_description
1 polymer ?
#
loop_
_entity_poly.entity_id
_entity_poly.type
_entity_poly.pdbx_seq_one_letter_code
_entity_poly.pdbx_strand_id
1 'polypeptide(L)'
;MTDFEKELQTEHSLHCLQMLVEAIMCKADETPLTMIWFDNSILPGGNRTIAHECVNWDRLLRGMDEIKVDPFEPGVLVHPKFGPVVPDGRYTKLDNRIGYIFNPVPLDRDKYP
;
A
#
# COMPACT_ATOMS: atom_id res chain seq x y z
N MET A 1 20.77 32.43 -4.52
CA MET A 1 19.47 32.61 -5.19
C MET A 1 18.83 33.89 -4.71
N THR A 2 18.61 34.82 -5.64
CA THR A 2 17.74 35.98 -5.49
C THR A 2 16.30 35.54 -5.24
N ASP A 3 15.44 36.45 -4.79
CA ASP A 3 14.04 36.11 -4.53
C ASP A 3 13.28 35.77 -5.83
N PHE A 4 13.61 36.42 -6.93
CA PHE A 4 13.10 36.08 -8.26
C PHE A 4 13.49 34.66 -8.69
N GLU A 5 14.76 34.25 -8.45
CA GLU A 5 15.20 32.88 -8.74
C GLU A 5 14.50 31.84 -7.86
N LYS A 6 14.16 32.17 -6.61
CA LYS A 6 13.38 31.29 -5.72
C LYS A 6 11.95 31.11 -6.23
N GLU A 7 11.33 32.18 -6.70
CA GLU A 7 9.97 32.15 -7.25
C GLU A 7 9.91 31.31 -8.53
N LEU A 8 10.85 31.52 -9.46
CA LEU A 8 11.03 30.68 -10.64
C LEU A 8 11.26 29.21 -10.31
N GLN A 9 12.11 28.92 -9.32
CA GLN A 9 12.37 27.54 -8.91
C GLN A 9 11.12 26.89 -8.28
N THR A 10 10.31 27.66 -7.57
CA THR A 10 9.06 27.19 -6.97
C THR A 10 8.04 26.85 -8.05
N GLU A 11 7.82 27.76 -9.00
CA GLU A 11 6.93 27.54 -10.15
C GLU A 11 7.37 26.33 -10.98
N HIS A 12 8.68 26.22 -11.28
CA HIS A 12 9.21 25.06 -11.99
C HIS A 12 8.94 23.75 -11.25
N SER A 13 9.17 23.73 -9.93
CA SER A 13 8.98 22.54 -9.10
C SER A 13 7.50 22.13 -9.05
N LEU A 14 6.59 23.10 -8.92
CA LEU A 14 5.14 22.86 -8.89
C LEU A 14 4.62 22.39 -10.25
N HIS A 15 5.05 23.00 -11.35
CA HIS A 15 4.70 22.56 -12.70
C HIS A 15 5.17 21.12 -12.98
N CYS A 16 6.42 20.79 -12.64
CA CYS A 16 6.94 19.43 -12.76
C CYS A 16 6.15 18.42 -11.91
N LEU A 17 5.85 18.77 -10.66
CA LEU A 17 5.06 17.89 -9.77
C LEU A 17 3.66 17.66 -10.33
N GLN A 18 3.02 18.70 -10.86
CA GLN A 18 1.71 18.60 -11.51
C GLN A 18 1.76 17.65 -12.71
N MET A 19 2.74 17.78 -13.60
CA MET A 19 2.91 16.86 -14.74
C MET A 19 3.15 15.41 -14.29
N LEU A 20 3.91 15.19 -13.22
CA LEU A 20 4.13 13.84 -12.67
C LEU A 20 2.83 13.25 -12.11
N VAL A 21 2.05 14.03 -11.37
CA VAL A 21 0.73 13.60 -10.86
C VAL A 21 -0.20 13.27 -12.02
N GLU A 22 -0.29 14.13 -13.03
CA GLU A 22 -1.10 13.90 -14.23
C GLU A 22 -0.65 12.63 -14.97
N ALA A 23 0.66 12.41 -15.12
CA ALA A 23 1.20 11.21 -15.75
C ALA A 23 0.84 9.95 -14.95
N ILE A 24 0.97 9.97 -13.62
CA ILE A 24 0.58 8.85 -12.75
C ILE A 24 -0.92 8.59 -12.84
N MET A 25 -1.76 9.63 -12.87
CA MET A 25 -3.21 9.49 -13.02
C MET A 25 -3.59 8.94 -14.40
N CYS A 26 -2.91 9.36 -15.46
CA CYS A 26 -3.20 8.91 -16.84
C CYS A 26 -2.59 7.55 -17.18
N LYS A 27 -1.55 7.14 -16.46
CA LYS A 27 -0.87 5.84 -16.58
C LYS A 27 -1.10 4.99 -15.33
N ALA A 28 -2.21 5.23 -14.64
CA ALA A 28 -2.52 4.50 -13.44
C ALA A 28 -2.62 3.01 -13.76
N ASP A 29 -2.30 2.23 -12.73
CA ASP A 29 -2.13 0.80 -12.82
C ASP A 29 -3.36 0.08 -12.30
N GLU A 30 -3.91 -0.87 -13.06
CA GLU A 30 -5.05 -1.66 -12.57
C GLU A 30 -4.64 -2.89 -11.75
N THR A 31 -3.36 -3.25 -11.71
CA THR A 31 -2.92 -4.40 -10.94
C THR A 31 -3.03 -4.11 -9.44
N PRO A 32 -3.87 -4.86 -8.70
CA PRO A 32 -4.03 -4.64 -7.28
C PRO A 32 -2.70 -4.80 -6.55
N LEU A 33 -2.35 -3.84 -5.69
CA LEU A 33 -1.23 -4.00 -4.77
C LEU A 33 -1.53 -5.15 -3.80
N THR A 34 -0.94 -6.32 -4.06
CA THR A 34 -1.12 -7.49 -3.19
C THR A 34 -0.35 -7.33 -1.88
N MET A 35 -0.68 -8.14 -0.88
CA MET A 35 -0.04 -8.11 0.43
C MET A 35 0.94 -9.28 0.59
N ILE A 36 2.02 -9.06 1.34
CA ILE A 36 2.95 -10.10 1.78
C ILE A 36 3.12 -10.07 3.30
N TRP A 37 3.34 -11.25 3.87
CA TRP A 37 3.66 -11.42 5.29
C TRP A 37 5.16 -11.26 5.54
N PHE A 38 5.48 -10.74 6.72
CA PHE A 38 6.86 -10.59 7.17
C PHE A 38 7.10 -11.38 8.45
N ASP A 39 8.26 -11.99 8.53
CA ASP A 39 8.64 -12.83 9.66
C ASP A 39 8.79 -12.03 10.96
N ASN A 40 8.99 -10.71 10.85
CA ASN A 40 9.20 -9.78 11.95
C ASN A 40 8.05 -8.77 12.13
N SER A 41 6.86 -9.02 11.55
CA SER A 41 5.69 -8.17 11.76
C SER A 41 4.37 -8.92 11.61
N ILE A 42 3.44 -8.65 12.52
CA ILE A 42 2.06 -9.13 12.42
C ILE A 42 1.28 -8.44 11.29
N LEU A 43 1.65 -7.21 10.92
CA LEU A 43 1.02 -6.48 9.83
C LEU A 43 1.67 -6.86 8.48
N PRO A 44 0.86 -7.04 7.41
CA PRO A 44 1.39 -7.28 6.08
C PRO A 44 1.96 -6.01 5.48
N GLY A 45 2.84 -6.16 4.49
CA GLY A 45 3.31 -5.07 3.62
C GLY A 45 2.76 -5.18 2.21
N GLY A 46 2.91 -4.09 1.44
CA GLY A 46 2.61 -4.09 0.02
C GLY A 46 3.64 -4.87 -0.80
N ASN A 47 3.17 -5.73 -1.68
CA ASN A 47 3.96 -6.50 -2.64
C ASN A 47 4.25 -5.66 -3.88
N ARG A 48 5.48 -5.19 -4.02
CA ARG A 48 5.90 -4.28 -5.11
C ARG A 48 6.55 -4.99 -6.30
N THR A 49 6.43 -6.32 -6.39
CA THR A 49 6.99 -7.12 -7.50
C THR A 49 5.95 -7.53 -8.54
N ILE A 50 4.70 -7.08 -8.37
CA ILE A 50 3.60 -7.36 -9.30
C ILE A 50 3.83 -6.65 -10.64
N ALA A 51 3.45 -7.31 -11.74
CA ALA A 51 3.49 -6.72 -13.07
C ALA A 51 2.36 -5.69 -13.22
N HIS A 52 2.59 -4.69 -14.06
CA HIS A 52 1.84 -3.44 -14.11
C HIS A 52 1.16 -3.28 -15.47
N GLU A 53 -0.14 -2.94 -15.50
CA GLU A 53 -0.96 -2.78 -16.72
C GLU A 53 -1.73 -1.44 -16.71
N CYS A 54 -1.93 -0.84 -17.90
CA CYS A 54 -2.64 0.46 -18.02
C CYS A 54 -4.13 0.33 -17.64
N VAL A 55 -4.61 1.25 -16.80
CA VAL A 55 -5.95 1.17 -16.17
C VAL A 55 -7.15 1.34 -17.10
N ASN A 56 -8.22 0.59 -16.82
CA ASN A 56 -9.60 0.95 -17.14
C ASN A 56 -10.38 1.29 -15.86
N TRP A 57 -10.63 2.59 -15.62
CA TRP A 57 -11.21 3.08 -14.36
C TRP A 57 -12.61 2.52 -14.06
N ASP A 58 -13.47 2.37 -15.06
CA ASP A 58 -14.84 1.88 -14.86
C ASP A 58 -14.87 0.39 -14.50
N ARG A 59 -13.96 -0.40 -15.07
CA ARG A 59 -13.80 -1.81 -14.74
C ARG A 59 -13.22 -1.96 -13.34
N LEU A 60 -12.18 -1.17 -13.01
CA LEU A 60 -11.50 -1.21 -11.73
C LEU A 60 -12.45 -0.85 -10.58
N LEU A 61 -13.15 0.29 -10.66
CA LEU A 61 -14.01 0.75 -9.58
C LEU A 61 -15.18 -0.19 -9.30
N ARG A 62 -15.82 -0.75 -10.34
CA ARG A 62 -16.88 -1.74 -10.17
C ARG A 62 -16.36 -3.03 -9.54
N GLY A 63 -15.25 -3.56 -10.08
CA GLY A 63 -14.64 -4.78 -9.54
C GLY A 63 -14.23 -4.62 -8.08
N MET A 64 -13.61 -3.48 -7.72
CA MET A 64 -13.21 -3.19 -6.34
C MET A 64 -14.39 -3.10 -5.39
N ASP A 65 -15.50 -2.47 -5.80
CA ASP A 65 -16.68 -2.33 -4.94
C ASP A 65 -17.36 -3.68 -4.65
N GLU A 66 -17.38 -4.57 -5.64
CA GLU A 66 -17.94 -5.93 -5.52
C GLU A 66 -17.14 -6.83 -4.56
N ILE A 67 -15.82 -6.64 -4.47
CA ILE A 67 -14.91 -7.56 -3.74
C ILE A 67 -14.26 -6.95 -2.50
N LYS A 68 -14.61 -5.73 -2.11
CA LYS A 68 -14.03 -5.08 -0.93
C LYS A 68 -14.32 -5.87 0.34
N VAL A 69 -13.32 -5.93 1.22
CA VAL A 69 -13.41 -6.57 2.54
C VAL A 69 -13.11 -5.55 3.64
N ASP A 70 -13.72 -5.68 4.81
CA ASP A 70 -13.34 -4.88 5.98
C ASP A 70 -12.08 -5.49 6.62
N PRO A 71 -10.91 -4.85 6.54
CA PRO A 71 -9.68 -5.41 7.12
C PRO A 71 -9.72 -5.46 8.66
N PHE A 72 -10.70 -4.82 9.30
CA PHE A 72 -10.91 -4.87 10.75
C PHE A 72 -11.90 -5.96 11.18
N GLU A 73 -12.48 -6.71 10.26
CA GLU A 73 -13.29 -7.87 10.62
C GLU A 73 -12.35 -8.99 11.14
N PRO A 74 -12.59 -9.50 12.38
CA PRO A 74 -11.76 -10.55 12.94
C PRO A 74 -11.67 -11.78 12.03
N GLY A 75 -10.45 -12.25 11.77
CA GLY A 75 -10.21 -13.43 10.93
C GLY A 75 -10.04 -13.15 9.43
N VAL A 76 -10.26 -11.91 8.95
CA VAL A 76 -9.94 -11.55 7.55
C VAL A 76 -8.43 -11.56 7.30
N LEU A 77 -7.67 -10.99 8.23
CA LEU A 77 -6.21 -11.00 8.18
C LEU A 77 -5.66 -11.91 9.28
N VAL A 78 -5.07 -13.04 8.87
CA VAL A 78 -4.45 -14.01 9.76
C VAL A 78 -3.02 -14.25 9.29
N HIS A 79 -2.07 -13.82 10.11
CA HIS A 79 -0.66 -14.05 9.86
C HIS A 79 -0.30 -15.51 10.18
N PRO A 80 0.37 -16.26 9.28
CA PRO A 80 0.68 -17.70 9.50
C PRO A 80 1.45 -17.98 10.80
N LYS A 81 2.44 -17.13 11.12
CA LYS A 81 3.22 -17.18 12.37
C LYS A 81 2.55 -16.57 13.62
N PHE A 82 1.94 -15.38 13.48
CA PHE A 82 1.48 -14.57 14.64
C PHE A 82 -0.02 -14.69 14.93
N GLY A 83 -0.80 -15.34 14.05
CA GLY A 83 -2.23 -15.49 14.19
C GLY A 83 -3.04 -14.27 13.71
N PRO A 84 -4.29 -14.11 14.19
CA PRO A 84 -5.17 -13.03 13.77
C PRO A 84 -4.59 -11.64 14.03
N VAL A 85 -4.64 -10.76 13.03
CA VAL A 85 -4.10 -9.39 13.14
C VAL A 85 -4.97 -8.51 14.04
N VAL A 86 -6.29 -8.68 13.94
CA VAL A 86 -7.32 -7.89 14.66
C VAL A 86 -8.30 -8.80 15.40
N PRO A 87 -7.86 -9.55 16.44
CA PRO A 87 -8.73 -10.50 17.15
C PRO A 87 -9.95 -9.83 17.81
N ASP A 88 -9.85 -8.54 18.17
CA ASP A 88 -10.91 -7.72 18.76
C ASP A 88 -11.47 -6.69 17.75
N GLY A 89 -11.21 -6.93 16.46
CA GLY A 89 -11.57 -6.05 15.35
C GLY A 89 -10.98 -4.64 15.49
N ARG A 90 -11.82 -3.62 15.28
CA ARG A 90 -11.40 -2.19 15.33
C ARG A 90 -10.81 -1.76 16.68
N TYR A 91 -11.05 -2.53 17.75
CA TYR A 91 -10.56 -2.22 19.09
C TYR A 91 -9.23 -2.89 19.43
N THR A 92 -8.68 -3.73 18.55
CA THR A 92 -7.37 -4.36 18.76
C THR A 92 -6.27 -3.31 18.97
N LYS A 93 -5.47 -3.53 20.01
CA LYS A 93 -4.30 -2.71 20.30
C LYS A 93 -3.06 -3.37 19.71
N LEU A 94 -2.52 -2.76 18.66
CA LEU A 94 -1.21 -3.10 18.11
C LEU A 94 -0.16 -2.11 18.63
N ASP A 95 1.02 -2.59 18.99
CA ASP A 95 2.15 -1.74 19.41
C ASP A 95 2.64 -0.87 18.25
N ASN A 96 2.71 -1.44 17.04
CA ASN A 96 3.05 -0.73 15.81
C ASN A 96 1.82 -0.57 14.91
N ARG A 97 1.02 0.47 15.17
CA ARG A 97 -0.18 0.76 14.37
C ARG A 97 0.11 1.30 12.96
N ILE A 98 1.34 1.77 12.72
CA ILE A 98 1.75 2.35 11.43
C ILE A 98 2.09 1.24 10.43
N GLY A 99 2.50 0.06 10.92
CA GLY A 99 2.92 -1.06 10.06
C GLY A 99 4.28 -0.84 9.38
N TYR A 100 5.04 0.17 9.80
CA TYR A 100 6.40 0.40 9.31
C TYR A 100 7.41 -0.48 10.05
N ILE A 101 8.32 -1.12 9.32
CA ILE A 101 9.31 -2.06 9.87
C ILE A 101 10.68 -1.69 9.31
N PHE A 102 11.69 -1.60 10.17
CA PHE A 102 13.09 -1.51 9.73
C PHE A 102 13.60 -2.88 9.28
N ASN A 103 14.22 -2.94 8.09
CA ASN A 103 14.77 -4.17 7.50
C ASN A 103 13.74 -5.33 7.48
N PRO A 104 12.68 -5.23 6.65
CA PRO A 104 11.64 -6.26 6.59
C PRO A 104 12.21 -7.59 6.11
N VAL A 105 11.86 -8.68 6.81
CA VAL A 105 12.26 -10.05 6.45
C VAL A 105 11.03 -10.77 5.91
N PRO A 106 11.03 -11.27 4.65
CA PRO A 106 9.91 -12.06 4.13
C PRO A 106 9.61 -13.25 5.03
N LEU A 107 8.33 -13.60 5.18
CA LEU A 107 7.94 -14.79 5.94
C LEU A 107 8.58 -16.04 5.34
N ASP A 108 9.26 -16.84 6.18
CA ASP A 108 9.69 -18.19 5.83
C ASP A 108 8.46 -19.10 5.61
N ARG A 109 8.14 -19.35 4.33
CA ARG A 109 6.98 -20.18 3.93
C ARG A 109 7.26 -21.68 3.99
N ASP A 110 8.51 -22.10 4.12
CA ASP A 110 8.85 -23.51 4.34
C ASP A 110 8.55 -23.89 5.79
N LYS A 111 8.74 -22.94 6.73
CA LYS A 111 8.40 -23.12 8.14
C LYS A 111 6.94 -22.81 8.47
N TYR A 112 6.35 -21.78 7.84
CA TYR A 112 4.97 -21.33 8.08
C TYR A 112 4.20 -21.28 6.75
N PRO A 113 3.66 -22.41 6.27
CA PRO A 113 2.92 -22.47 5.01
C PRO A 113 1.62 -21.64 5.03
#